data_AF-S4P366-F1
#
_entry.id   AF-S4P366-F1
#
_cell.length_a   1.000
_cell.length_b   1.000
_cell.length_c   1.000
_cell.angle_alpha   90.00
_cell.angle_beta   90.00
_cell.angle_gamma   90.00
#
_symmetry.space_group_name_H-M   'P 1'
#
loop_
_entity.id
_entity.type
_entity.pdbx_description
1 polymer ?
#
loop_
_entity_poly.entity_id
_entity_poly.type
_entity_poly.pdbx_seq_one_letter_code
_entity_poly.pdbx_strand_id
1 'polypeptide(L)'
;MVGMEQTLPSGVYSSIDDINDNGCTSLIHTIFKTPVNIELPAEKSEPIVIHLLSKVRDYRTRIYIPVHARYHHPVAGGGTVRNEIPVPKLNLQCPNRRLERCE
;
A
#
# COMPACT_ATOMS: atom_id res chain seq x y z
N MET A 1 -14.89 -8.61 6.71
CA MET A 1 -13.72 -7.71 6.66
C MET A 1 -13.35 -7.48 5.20
N VAL A 2 -12.72 -6.37 4.89
CA VAL A 2 -12.18 -6.11 3.56
C VAL A 2 -10.69 -5.85 3.66
N GLY A 3 -9.94 -6.41 2.73
CA GLY A 3 -8.51 -6.18 2.56
C GLY A 3 -8.24 -5.56 1.21
N MET A 4 -7.25 -4.69 1.13
CA MET A 4 -6.77 -4.11 -0.12
C MET A 4 -5.27 -4.39 -0.22
N GLU A 5 -4.84 -5.00 -1.31
CA GLU A 5 -3.42 -5.12 -1.67
C GLU A 5 -3.10 -4.01 -2.66
N GLN A 6 -2.18 -3.13 -2.29
CA GLN A 6 -1.66 -2.07 -3.14
C GLN A 6 -0.17 -2.28 -3.35
N THR A 7 0.25 -2.29 -4.61
CA THR A 7 1.67 -2.22 -4.97
C THR A 7 2.01 -0.77 -5.25
N LEU A 8 3.05 -0.26 -4.59
CA LEU A 8 3.64 1.05 -4.87
C LEU A 8 4.89 0.83 -5.74
N PRO A 9 5.01 1.50 -6.89
CA PRO A 9 6.23 1.39 -7.71
C PRO A 9 7.42 2.03 -6.98
N SER A 10 8.63 1.68 -7.40
CA SER A 10 9.86 2.05 -6.69
C SER A 10 10.05 3.56 -6.48
N GLY A 11 9.54 4.40 -7.38
CA GLY A 11 9.63 5.86 -7.28
C GLY A 11 8.67 6.52 -6.28
N VAL A 12 7.84 5.74 -5.58
CA VAL A 12 7.03 6.22 -4.44
C VAL A 12 7.10 5.25 -3.27
N TYR A 13 6.80 5.73 -2.07
CA TYR A 13 6.72 4.88 -0.88
C TYR A 13 5.69 5.41 0.12
N SER A 14 5.36 4.59 1.11
CA SER A 14 4.59 5.00 2.27
C SER A 14 5.46 4.82 3.50
N SER A 15 5.51 5.83 4.38
CA SER A 15 6.31 5.78 5.60
C SER A 15 5.60 4.96 6.67
N ILE A 16 6.33 4.03 7.30
CA ILE A 16 5.82 3.25 8.43
C ILE A 16 5.55 4.16 9.64
N ASP A 17 6.43 5.15 9.84
CA ASP A 17 6.33 6.10 10.94
C ASP A 17 5.09 6.98 10.77
N ASP A 18 4.82 7.50 9.56
CA ASP A 18 3.62 8.32 9.29
C ASP A 18 2.32 7.53 9.51
N ILE A 19 2.35 6.22 9.29
CA ILE A 19 1.18 5.34 9.53
C ILE A 19 0.99 5.10 11.04
N ASN A 20 2.08 4.94 11.79
CA ASN A 20 2.03 4.72 13.22
C ASN A 20 1.67 6.01 13.98
N ASP A 21 2.23 7.16 13.58
CA ASP A 21 2.08 8.46 14.24
C ASP A 21 0.72 9.10 14.01
N ASN A 22 0.11 8.91 12.82
CA ASN A 22 -1.28 9.33 12.58
C ASN A 22 -2.31 8.50 13.36
N GLY A 23 -1.83 7.52 14.13
CA GLY A 23 -2.63 6.51 14.78
C GLY A 23 -3.40 5.68 13.76
N CYS A 24 -3.79 4.48 14.14
CA CYS A 24 -4.93 3.80 13.55
C CYS A 24 -6.24 4.59 13.80
N THR A 25 -6.31 5.89 13.47
CA THR A 25 -7.45 6.79 13.67
C THR A 25 -8.69 6.35 12.89
N SER A 26 -8.59 5.34 12.02
CA SER A 26 -9.67 4.89 11.13
C SER A 26 -9.89 3.36 11.03
N LEU A 27 -9.37 2.53 11.95
CA LEU A 27 -9.55 1.05 11.92
C LEU A 27 -8.92 0.37 10.70
N ILE A 28 -7.94 1.01 10.06
CA ILE A 28 -7.18 0.43 8.96
C ILE A 28 -5.90 -0.17 9.54
N HIS A 29 -5.76 -1.49 9.48
CA HIS A 29 -4.50 -2.16 9.79
C HIS A 29 -3.64 -2.24 8.53
N THR A 30 -2.43 -1.69 8.60
CA THR A 30 -1.48 -1.68 7.48
C THR A 30 -0.37 -2.69 7.73
N ILE A 31 -0.08 -3.52 6.74
CA ILE A 31 1.00 -4.51 6.79
C ILE A 31 1.87 -4.32 5.55
N PHE A 32 3.15 -4.06 5.76
CA PHE A 32 4.15 -4.00 4.70
C PHE A 32 4.70 -5.41 4.47
N LYS A 33 4.50 -5.97 3.27
CA LYS A 33 5.05 -7.28 2.90
C LYS A 33 6.51 -7.21 2.50
N THR A 34 6.95 -6.05 2.08
CA THR A 34 8.32 -5.76 1.64
C THR A 34 8.93 -4.72 2.57
N PRO A 35 10.21 -4.85 2.95
CA PRO A 35 10.87 -3.85 3.79
C PRO A 35 10.91 -2.50 3.07
N VAL A 36 10.62 -1.43 3.81
CA VAL A 36 10.69 -0.07 3.29
C VAL A 36 11.97 0.58 3.78
N ASN A 37 12.89 0.85 2.85
CA ASN A 37 14.04 1.71 3.10
C ASN A 37 13.77 3.04 2.40
N ILE A 38 13.61 4.13 3.14
CA ILE A 38 13.27 5.45 2.60
C ILE A 38 14.49 6.19 2.04
N GLU A 39 15.69 5.78 2.41
CA GLU A 39 16.97 6.41 2.03
C GLU A 39 17.50 5.94 0.68
N LEU A 40 16.96 4.83 0.14
CA LEU A 40 17.36 4.35 -1.19
C LEU A 40 16.73 5.21 -2.31
N PRO A 41 17.47 5.47 -3.40
CA PRO A 41 16.89 6.11 -4.57
C PRO A 41 15.94 5.17 -5.32
N ALA A 42 15.04 5.72 -6.14
CA ALA A 42 14.03 4.99 -6.90
C ALA A 42 14.59 3.85 -7.77
N GLU A 43 15.76 4.05 -8.37
CA GLU A 43 16.39 3.08 -9.28
C GLU A 43 17.02 1.89 -8.54
N LYS A 44 17.22 2.02 -7.21
CA LYS A 44 17.76 0.96 -6.35
C LYS A 44 16.72 0.40 -5.37
N SER A 45 15.49 0.89 -5.47
CA SER A 45 14.41 0.48 -4.58
C SER A 45 13.54 -0.53 -5.28
N GLU A 46 13.09 -1.53 -4.53
CA GLU A 46 12.10 -2.47 -5.01
C GLU A 46 10.68 -1.89 -4.83
N PRO A 47 9.71 -2.31 -5.66
CA PRO A 47 8.30 -2.00 -5.42
C PRO A 47 7.84 -2.48 -4.04
N ILE A 48 6.99 -1.68 -3.40
CA ILE A 48 6.50 -1.98 -2.06
C ILE A 48 5.11 -2.59 -2.15
N VAL A 49 4.88 -3.74 -1.50
CA VAL A 49 3.55 -4.34 -1.42
C VAL A 49 2.95 -4.10 -0.04
N ILE A 50 1.80 -3.44 -0.02
CA ILE A 50 1.10 -3.01 1.20
C ILE A 50 -0.27 -3.69 1.26
N HIS A 51 -0.58 -4.22 2.44
CA HIS A 51 -1.88 -4.80 2.78
C HIS A 51 -2.62 -3.90 3.75
N LEU A 52 -3.83 -3.50 3.39
CA LEU A 52 -4.67 -2.60 4.15
C LEU A 52 -5.96 -3.30 4.51
N LEU A 53 -6.20 -3.52 5.80
CA LEU A 53 -7.34 -4.27 6.31
C LEU A 53 -8.28 -3.32 7.05
N SER A 54 -9.58 -3.36 6.73
CA SER A 54 -10.58 -2.56 7.41
C SER A 54 -11.89 -3.34 7.61
N LYS A 55 -12.72 -2.85 8.54
CA LYS A 55 -14.08 -3.35 8.75
C LYS A 55 -15.06 -2.45 8.02
N VAL A 56 -15.99 -3.04 7.27
CA VAL A 56 -17.09 -2.31 6.64
C VAL A 56 -18.09 -1.92 7.73
N ARG A 57 -18.47 -0.64 7.78
CA ARG A 57 -19.48 -0.08 8.69
C ARG A 57 -20.50 0.72 7.87
N ASP A 58 -21.78 0.59 8.17
CA ASP A 58 -22.85 1.30 7.43
C ASP A 58 -22.73 1.15 5.91
N TYR A 59 -22.49 -0.09 5.46
CA TYR A 59 -22.33 -0.47 4.06
C TYR A 59 -21.18 0.19 3.29
N ARG A 60 -20.26 0.88 3.97
CA ARG A 60 -19.09 1.51 3.36
C ARG A 60 -17.84 1.40 4.23
N THR A 61 -16.68 1.58 3.59
CA THR A 61 -15.45 1.89 4.31
C THR A 61 -14.57 2.74 3.40
N ARG A 62 -13.71 3.56 3.98
CA ARG A 62 -12.73 4.37 3.26
C ARG A 62 -11.36 3.87 3.69
N ILE A 63 -10.59 3.44 2.71
CA ILE A 63 -9.22 2.97 2.91
C ILE A 63 -8.32 3.92 2.13
N TYR A 64 -7.33 4.48 2.81
CA TYR A 64 -6.35 5.37 2.21
C TYR A 64 -5.01 5.18 2.91
N ILE A 65 -3.92 5.49 2.20
CA ILE A 65 -2.56 5.54 2.73
C ILE A 65 -1.85 6.79 2.23
N PRO A 66 -0.99 7.42 3.05
CA PRO A 66 -0.10 8.46 2.57
C PRO A 66 0.94 7.86 1.60
N VAL A 67 1.24 8.59 0.53
CA VAL A 67 2.23 8.20 -0.47
C VAL A 67 3.15 9.39 -0.71
N HIS A 68 4.46 9.14 -0.70
CA HIS A 68 5.52 10.12 -0.88
C HIS A 68 6.30 9.80 -2.15
N ALA A 69 6.76 10.83 -2.85
CA ALA A 69 7.71 10.65 -3.92
C ALA A 69 9.07 10.28 -3.34
N ARG A 70 9.72 9.28 -3.94
CA ARG A 70 11.10 8.93 -3.63
C ARG A 70 12.06 9.80 -4.44
N TYR A 71 13.25 10.01 -3.91
CA TYR A 71 14.34 10.64 -4.67
C TYR A 71 14.71 9.78 -5.89
N HIS A 72 14.91 10.43 -7.03
CA HIS A 72 15.38 9.83 -8.28
C HIS A 72 16.78 10.37 -8.58
N HIS A 73 17.63 9.58 -9.24
CA HIS A 73 18.95 10.07 -9.61
C HIS A 73 18.88 11.26 -10.56
N PRO A 74 19.81 12.23 -10.42
CA PRO A 74 19.86 13.36 -11.33
C PRO A 74 20.25 12.87 -12.73
N VAL A 75 19.57 13.39 -13.74
CA VAL A 75 19.85 13.12 -15.15
C VAL A 75 20.30 14.40 -15.84
N ALA A 76 21.24 14.29 -16.78
CA ALA A 76 21.73 15.42 -17.55
C ALA A 76 20.58 16.05 -18.35
N GLY A 77 20.41 17.37 -18.25
CA GLY A 77 19.29 18.09 -18.85
C GLY A 77 18.01 18.11 -18.00
N GLY A 78 17.99 17.45 -16.84
CA GLY A 78 16.82 17.37 -15.97
C GLY A 78 15.68 16.56 -16.60
N GLY A 79 14.49 16.63 -15.98
CA GLY A 79 13.29 15.96 -16.47
C GLY A 79 12.32 15.60 -15.37
N THR A 80 11.27 14.89 -15.75
CA THR A 80 10.24 14.38 -14.83
C THR A 80 10.00 12.90 -15.09
N VAL A 81 9.83 12.12 -14.02
CA VAL A 81 9.47 10.70 -14.10
C VAL A 81 8.01 10.53 -13.68
N ARG A 82 7.25 9.77 -14.47
CA ARG A 82 5.87 9.41 -14.13
C ARG A 82 5.88 8.12 -13.32
N ASN A 83 5.29 8.18 -12.12
CA ASN A 83 5.06 7.01 -11.28
C ASN A 83 3.63 6.51 -11.51
N GLU A 84 3.49 5.33 -12.11
CA GLU A 84 2.18 4.71 -12.34
C GLU A 84 1.84 3.77 -11.19
N ILE A 85 0.85 4.15 -10.37
CA ILE A 85 0.37 3.32 -9.28
C ILE A 85 -0.69 2.35 -9.85
N PRO A 86 -0.45 1.03 -9.82
CA PRO A 86 -1.40 0.06 -10.35
C PRO A 86 -2.70 0.05 -9.54
N VAL A 87 -3.78 -0.37 -10.19
CA VAL A 87 -5.09 -0.53 -9.54
C VAL A 87 -4.97 -1.53 -8.38
N PRO A 88 -5.50 -1.22 -7.18
CA PRO A 88 -5.43 -2.11 -6.04
C PRO A 88 -6.24 -3.39 -6.25
N LYS A 89 -5.80 -4.49 -5.63
CA LYS A 89 -6.60 -5.71 -5.53
C LYS A 89 -7.45 -5.68 -4.27
N LEU A 90 -8.75 -5.86 -4.43
CA LEU A 90 -9.69 -5.96 -3.32
C LEU A 90 -9.90 -7.43 -2.92
N ASN A 91 -9.72 -7.72 -1.65
CA ASN A 91 -9.94 -9.02 -1.04
C ASN A 91 -11.12 -8.92 -0.06
N LEU A 92 -12.16 -9.71 -0.29
CA LEU A 92 -13.29 -9.81 0.63
C LEU A 92 -13.09 -11.02 1.54
N GLN A 93 -13.14 -10.81 2.85
CA GLN A 93 -13.15 -11.93 3.77
C GLN A 93 -14.52 -12.61 3.71
N CYS A 94 -14.56 -13.81 3.14
CA CYS A 94 -15.75 -14.65 3.14
C CYS A 94 -15.99 -15.24 4.55
N PRO A 95 -17.15 -15.01 5.17
CA PRO A 95 -17.45 -15.51 6.52
C PRO A 95 -17.68 -17.03 6.57
N ASN A 96 -17.77 -17.70 5.42
CA ASN A 96 -18.03 -19.13 5.32
C ASN A 96 -16.90 -19.84 4.55
N ARG A 97 -16.08 -20.61 5.25
CA ARG A 97 -15.26 -21.71 4.67
C ARG A 97 -16.12 -22.90 4.21
N ARG A 98 -17.44 -22.75 4.09
CA ARG A 98 -18.34 -23.83 3.66
C ARG A 98 -18.12 -24.26 2.21
N LEU A 99 -17.46 -23.44 1.40
CA LEU A 99 -17.08 -23.79 0.02
C LEU A 99 -15.83 -24.70 -0.05
N GLU A 100 -15.08 -24.87 1.06
CA GLU A 100 -13.97 -25.83 1.16
C GLU A 100 -14.45 -27.25 1.57
N ARG A 101 -15.77 -27.46 1.70
CA ARG A 101 -16.39 -28.77 1.99
C ARG A 101 -16.90 -29.51 0.76
N CYS A 102 -16.63 -29.01 -0.44
CA CYS A 102 -16.90 -29.72 -1.68
C CYS A 102 -15.60 -30.36 -2.18
N GLU A 103 -15.12 -31.35 -1.44
CA GLU A 103 -14.28 -32.45 -1.95
C GLU A 103 -14.95 -33.78 -1.56
#